data_AF-A0A5C7XUB7-F1
#
_entry.id   AF-A0A5C7XUB7-F1
#
_cell.length_a   1.000
_cell.length_b   1.000
_cell.length_c   1.000
_cell.angle_alpha   90.00
_cell.angle_beta   90.00
_cell.angle_gamma   90.00
#
_symmetry.space_group_name_H-M   'P 1'
#
loop_
_entity.id
_entity.type
_entity.pdbx_description
1 polymer ?
#
loop_
_entity_poly.entity_id
_entity_poly.type
_entity_poly.pdbx_seq_one_letter_code
_entity_poly.pdbx_strand_id
1 'polypeptide(L)'
;MRTRVPRSSGYRALSPTRVAACAAGAVLVGVAPMLASAPAQADWDWTLMLDAAEPAAVAGSAAGGLDLGSLMALVQSFTDQLDPATSKLFSDTIDAVLAWPGPNQSFDSAEWVNEYIYAPLHEGLQQWISSPFGEYSLALINAPFATLFGRDLIGDGIDAFDGVNTSVFGQLGWFGDAGDGGFLFGDGGAGIAGVDGVGGTGGDAGFFGNGGAGGLGGLESAGGDGGAGGWFMGLGGEGGTGGAGAVGGTGGVGLGMLLGTGGTGGTGGDGDIGGAGGIGGEGAWWLGRGGDGGLGGEGSDGTGGAGGDGGAGGLVFGRGGDGGLGGEGGAGGFGGAGGFLGSAGISAAPYVRNTEWVTYDGGTSLRVYPTETGRTEAGEPGTLRQGEQAWSEVVKRNPEANTAGMRAQFLCHWQFAEFIQPGKTSWNLEPWRPDVDSVNLLANGCNPGGAEEPF
;
A
#
# COMPACT_ATOMS: atom_id res chain seq x y z
N MET A 1 9.92 -64.13 -12.33
CA MET A 1 8.92 -64.48 -13.36
C MET A 1 7.60 -63.78 -13.05
N ARG A 2 7.22 -62.77 -13.85
CA ARG A 2 5.86 -62.49 -14.36
C ARG A 2 5.86 -61.12 -15.03
N THR A 3 6.00 -61.23 -16.35
CA THR A 3 5.67 -60.35 -17.48
C THR A 3 4.69 -59.19 -17.24
N ARG A 4 5.10 -57.99 -17.69
CA ARG A 4 4.23 -56.86 -18.09
C ARG A 4 3.50 -57.18 -19.40
N VAL A 5 2.23 -56.77 -19.49
CA VAL A 5 1.52 -56.41 -20.73
C VAL A 5 0.65 -55.17 -20.42
N PRO A 6 0.58 -54.15 -21.30
CA PRO A 6 -0.01 -52.85 -21.01
C PRO A 6 -1.52 -52.80 -21.33
N ARG A 7 -2.28 -51.97 -20.61
CA ARG A 7 -3.67 -51.62 -20.97
C ARG A 7 -3.68 -50.39 -21.88
N SER A 8 -4.53 -50.51 -22.89
CA SER A 8 -4.71 -49.67 -24.06
C SER A 8 -5.42 -48.34 -23.80
N SER A 9 -4.95 -47.33 -24.55
CA SER A 9 -5.60 -46.09 -25.00
C SER A 9 -7.14 -46.07 -25.02
N GLY A 10 -7.69 -44.97 -24.52
CA GLY A 10 -9.09 -44.57 -24.68
C GLY A 10 -9.23 -43.05 -24.77
N TYR A 11 -8.54 -42.42 -25.73
CA TYR A 11 -8.86 -41.04 -26.12
C TYR A 11 -10.15 -41.05 -26.96
N ARG A 12 -11.24 -40.45 -26.44
CA ARG A 12 -12.38 -40.07 -27.28
C ARG A 12 -12.01 -38.81 -28.05
N ALA A 13 -11.76 -38.98 -29.35
CA ALA A 13 -11.73 -37.90 -30.31
C ALA A 13 -13.14 -37.30 -30.46
N LEU A 14 -13.28 -35.99 -30.27
CA LEU A 14 -14.46 -35.25 -30.69
C LEU A 14 -14.31 -34.92 -32.18
N SER A 15 -15.33 -35.27 -32.96
CA SER A 15 -15.37 -35.11 -34.42
C SER A 15 -15.52 -33.64 -34.85
N PRO A 16 -14.85 -33.20 -35.93
CA PRO A 16 -14.94 -31.84 -36.45
C PRO A 16 -16.18 -31.70 -37.34
N THR A 17 -17.33 -31.36 -36.75
CA THR A 17 -18.48 -30.90 -37.53
C THR A 17 -19.38 -30.03 -36.67
N ARG A 18 -19.05 -28.72 -36.63
CA ARG A 18 -19.96 -27.57 -36.44
C ARG A 18 -19.11 -26.29 -36.43
N VAL A 19 -18.50 -26.02 -37.57
CA VAL A 19 -17.96 -24.71 -37.94
C VAL A 19 -18.81 -24.24 -39.14
N ALA A 20 -19.20 -22.96 -39.09
CA ALA A 20 -19.76 -22.11 -40.14
C ALA A 20 -21.26 -22.23 -40.50
N ALA A 21 -22.02 -21.22 -40.04
CA ALA A 21 -22.93 -20.37 -40.82
C ALA A 21 -23.56 -19.36 -39.84
N CYS A 22 -23.69 -18.04 -40.05
CA CYS A 22 -23.30 -17.08 -41.07
C CYS A 22 -23.40 -15.69 -40.41
N ALA A 23 -22.56 -14.73 -40.83
CA ALA A 23 -22.69 -13.32 -40.51
C ALA A 23 -23.89 -12.68 -41.23
N ALA A 24 -24.68 -11.84 -40.54
CA ALA A 24 -25.36 -10.61 -41.00
C ALA A 24 -26.59 -10.27 -40.12
N GLY A 25 -26.70 -9.01 -39.66
CA GLY A 25 -27.89 -8.44 -39.00
C GLY A 25 -27.51 -7.59 -37.77
N ALA A 26 -26.91 -6.40 -37.95
CA ALA A 26 -27.62 -5.12 -38.13
C ALA A 26 -28.40 -4.67 -36.88
N VAL A 27 -27.81 -3.68 -36.20
CA VAL A 27 -28.41 -2.59 -35.40
C VAL A 27 -29.94 -2.58 -35.29
N LEU A 28 -30.45 -2.69 -34.07
CA LEU A 28 -31.68 -2.03 -33.59
C LEU A 28 -31.57 -1.81 -32.06
N VAL A 29 -31.06 -0.64 -31.68
CA VAL A 29 -31.27 -0.07 -30.34
C VAL A 29 -32.75 0.32 -30.27
N GLY A 30 -33.55 -0.60 -29.73
CA GLY A 30 -34.96 -0.37 -29.43
C GLY A 30 -35.08 0.21 -28.03
N VAL A 31 -35.47 1.48 -27.95
CA VAL A 31 -36.02 2.11 -26.77
C VAL A 31 -37.20 1.26 -26.25
N ALA A 32 -37.05 0.67 -25.07
CA ALA A 32 -38.14 0.13 -24.27
C ALA A 32 -38.35 1.03 -23.04
N PRO A 33 -39.59 1.39 -22.69
CA PRO A 33 -39.88 2.37 -21.66
C PRO A 33 -39.53 1.82 -20.28
N MET A 34 -38.92 2.70 -19.47
CA MET A 34 -38.71 2.53 -18.04
C MET A 34 -40.02 2.13 -17.35
N LEU A 35 -40.14 0.86 -16.97
CA LEU A 35 -41.06 0.46 -15.91
C LEU A 35 -40.45 0.98 -14.61
N ALA A 36 -41.04 2.04 -14.06
CA ALA A 36 -40.68 2.55 -12.75
C ALA A 36 -40.75 1.43 -11.72
N SER A 37 -39.59 1.03 -11.20
CA SER A 37 -39.51 0.29 -9.95
C SER A 37 -40.11 1.16 -8.84
N ALA A 38 -41.06 0.60 -8.09
CA ALA A 38 -41.62 1.27 -6.91
C ALA A 38 -40.50 1.67 -5.94
N PRO A 39 -40.57 2.84 -5.29
CA PRO A 39 -39.59 3.19 -4.28
C PRO A 39 -39.72 2.20 -3.11
N ALA A 40 -38.63 1.51 -2.77
CA ALA A 40 -38.55 0.77 -1.52
C ALA A 40 -38.59 1.80 -0.37
N GLN A 41 -39.71 1.86 0.35
CA GLN A 41 -39.81 2.56 1.63
C GLN A 41 -39.58 1.50 2.71
N ALA A 42 -38.42 1.52 3.35
CA ALA A 42 -38.22 0.75 4.58
C ALA A 42 -38.77 1.59 5.74
N ASP A 43 -39.93 1.18 6.23
CA ASP A 43 -40.56 1.76 7.43
C ASP A 43 -39.87 1.13 8.65
N TRP A 44 -38.88 1.82 9.21
CA TRP A 44 -38.19 1.40 10.43
C TRP A 44 -38.92 2.05 11.62
N ASP A 45 -39.68 1.26 12.38
CA ASP A 45 -40.34 1.70 13.60
C ASP A 45 -39.32 1.82 14.74
N TRP A 46 -38.77 3.03 14.92
CA TRP A 46 -37.76 3.39 15.94
C TRP A 46 -38.32 3.58 17.36
N THR A 47 -39.62 3.39 17.58
CA THR A 47 -40.26 3.70 18.88
C THR A 47 -39.83 2.79 20.03
N LEU A 48 -39.31 1.59 19.74
CA LEU A 48 -38.84 0.64 20.76
C LEU A 48 -37.44 0.92 21.32
N MET A 49 -36.61 1.73 20.64
CA MET A 49 -35.20 1.96 21.05
C MET A 49 -34.97 3.23 21.87
N LEU A 50 -35.96 4.13 21.96
CA LEU A 50 -35.86 5.40 22.69
C LEU A 50 -36.31 5.33 24.15
N ASP A 51 -36.88 4.21 24.62
CA ASP A 51 -37.37 4.07 26.01
C ASP A 51 -36.30 3.53 26.98
N ALA A 52 -35.07 3.30 26.51
CA ALA A 52 -33.97 2.71 27.29
C ALA A 52 -32.80 3.67 27.58
N ALA A 53 -32.88 4.93 27.16
CA ALA A 53 -31.82 5.92 27.37
C ALA A 53 -32.39 7.20 28.01
N GLU A 54 -32.52 7.19 29.34
CA GLU A 54 -32.61 8.43 30.11
C GLU A 54 -31.25 9.15 29.94
N PRO A 55 -31.19 10.34 29.32
CA PRO A 55 -29.92 11.00 29.07
C PRO A 55 -29.38 11.56 30.39
N ALA A 56 -28.38 10.89 30.95
CA ALA A 56 -27.53 11.48 31.99
C ALA A 56 -26.81 12.68 31.37
N ALA A 57 -27.10 13.86 31.91
CA ALA A 57 -26.51 15.12 31.50
C ALA A 57 -24.97 15.07 31.48
N VAL A 58 -24.38 15.23 30.31
CA VAL A 58 -22.98 15.63 30.12
C VAL A 58 -22.98 16.86 29.22
N ALA A 59 -22.58 17.98 29.82
CA ALA A 59 -22.02 19.24 29.29
C ALA A 59 -22.50 19.71 27.89
N GLY A 60 -23.12 20.88 27.72
CA GLY A 60 -22.71 22.17 28.28
C GLY A 60 -22.36 23.13 27.14
N SER A 61 -23.37 23.84 26.63
CA SER A 61 -23.33 25.07 25.82
C SER A 61 -22.54 25.09 24.50
N ALA A 62 -23.25 24.87 23.39
CA ALA A 62 -23.18 25.75 22.22
C ALA A 62 -24.62 26.04 21.77
N ALA A 63 -25.20 27.10 22.33
CA ALA A 63 -26.48 27.63 21.87
C ALA A 63 -26.27 28.40 20.57
N GLY A 64 -26.28 27.66 19.45
CA GLY A 64 -26.54 28.16 18.12
C GLY A 64 -27.50 27.16 17.48
N GLY A 65 -28.79 27.49 17.41
CA GLY A 65 -29.78 26.61 16.80
C GLY A 65 -29.35 26.31 15.37
N LEU A 66 -29.04 25.04 15.10
CA LEU A 66 -28.72 24.58 13.76
C LEU A 66 -30.01 24.60 12.94
N ASP A 67 -30.08 25.55 12.01
CA ASP A 67 -31.17 25.67 11.07
C ASP A 67 -31.18 24.45 10.15
N LEU A 68 -32.35 23.82 9.98
CA LEU A 68 -32.55 22.70 9.07
C LEU A 68 -32.14 23.06 7.63
N GLY A 69 -32.23 24.34 7.26
CA GLY A 69 -31.72 24.87 6.00
C GLY A 69 -30.19 24.81 5.87
N SER A 70 -29.45 25.07 6.95
CA SER A 70 -27.99 24.97 6.98
C SER A 70 -27.52 23.51 7.01
N LEU A 71 -28.27 22.63 7.67
CA LEU A 71 -28.05 21.19 7.64
C LEU A 71 -28.29 20.63 6.22
N MET A 72 -29.38 21.03 5.57
CA MET A 72 -29.67 20.65 4.19
C MET A 72 -28.66 21.22 3.20
N ALA A 73 -28.11 22.41 3.43
CA ALA A 73 -27.04 22.97 2.60
C ALA A 73 -25.71 22.20 2.75
N LEU A 74 -25.41 21.70 3.96
CA LEU A 74 -24.25 20.83 4.21
C LEU A 74 -24.44 19.43 3.59
N VAL A 75 -25.65 18.86 3.70
CA VAL A 75 -26.02 17.60 3.03
C VAL A 75 -25.98 17.76 1.51
N GLN A 76 -26.40 18.91 0.98
CA GLN A 76 -26.31 19.21 -0.45
C GLN A 76 -24.85 19.37 -0.88
N SER A 77 -24.01 20.05 -0.10
CA SER A 77 -22.55 20.11 -0.33
C SER A 77 -21.91 18.73 -0.39
N PHE A 78 -22.34 17.79 0.45
CA PHE A 78 -21.85 16.41 0.45
C PHE A 78 -22.41 15.62 -0.75
N THR A 79 -23.67 15.85 -1.11
CA THR A 79 -24.29 15.26 -2.29
C THR A 79 -23.63 15.76 -3.58
N ASP A 80 -23.25 17.03 -3.64
CA ASP A 80 -22.52 17.64 -4.75
C ASP A 80 -21.03 17.18 -4.79
N GLN A 81 -20.48 16.73 -3.66
CA GLN A 81 -19.19 16.01 -3.58
C GLN A 81 -19.29 14.53 -3.97
N LEU A 82 -20.50 13.98 -4.06
CA LEU A 82 -20.81 12.65 -4.57
C LEU A 82 -21.45 12.70 -5.97
N ASP A 83 -21.59 13.89 -6.56
CA ASP A 83 -22.17 14.07 -7.88
C ASP A 83 -21.25 13.45 -8.94
N PRO A 84 -21.74 12.51 -9.77
CA PRO A 84 -20.96 11.88 -10.84
C PRO A 84 -20.39 12.86 -11.87
N ALA A 85 -20.94 14.08 -11.97
CA ALA A 85 -20.45 15.11 -12.90
C ALA A 85 -19.24 15.90 -12.36
N THR A 86 -18.96 15.85 -11.06
CA THR A 86 -17.89 16.62 -10.38
C THR A 86 -16.94 15.77 -9.53
N SER A 87 -17.29 14.51 -9.22
CA SER A 87 -16.51 13.61 -8.36
C SER A 87 -15.40 12.88 -9.12
N LYS A 88 -14.17 12.94 -8.58
CA LYS A 88 -13.01 12.15 -9.04
C LYS A 88 -13.33 10.64 -9.10
N LEU A 89 -14.16 10.15 -8.17
CA LEU A 89 -14.66 8.77 -8.08
C LEU A 89 -15.27 8.22 -9.39
N PHE A 90 -15.93 9.08 -10.20
CA PHE A 90 -16.55 8.67 -11.47
C PHE A 90 -15.73 9.10 -12.70
N SER A 91 -14.95 10.19 -12.61
CA SER A 91 -13.99 10.63 -13.63
C SER A 91 -12.90 9.58 -13.88
N ASP A 92 -12.43 8.91 -12.82
CA ASP A 92 -11.35 7.93 -12.86
C ASP A 92 -11.72 6.67 -13.65
N THR A 93 -12.99 6.44 -14.00
CA THR A 93 -13.39 5.30 -14.85
C THR A 93 -12.77 5.39 -16.26
N ILE A 94 -12.57 6.59 -16.79
CA ILE A 94 -11.91 6.80 -18.09
C ILE A 94 -10.40 6.57 -17.95
N ASP A 95 -9.79 7.06 -16.87
CA ASP A 95 -8.37 6.89 -16.59
C ASP A 95 -8.03 5.43 -16.26
N ALA A 96 -8.88 4.72 -15.54
CA ALA A 96 -8.75 3.29 -15.24
C ALA A 96 -8.80 2.42 -16.51
N VAL A 97 -9.61 2.81 -17.50
CA VAL A 97 -9.67 2.15 -18.82
C VAL A 97 -8.44 2.49 -19.68
N LEU A 98 -7.92 3.73 -19.57
CA LEU A 98 -6.71 4.17 -20.28
C LEU A 98 -5.41 3.66 -19.63
N ALA A 99 -5.43 3.33 -18.34
CA ALA A 99 -4.33 2.77 -17.57
C ALA A 99 -4.15 1.25 -17.75
N TRP A 100 -4.91 0.63 -18.67
CA TRP A 100 -4.68 -0.77 -19.03
C TRP A 100 -3.25 -0.91 -19.57
N PRO A 101 -2.37 -1.71 -18.93
CA PRO A 101 -1.01 -1.86 -19.40
C PRO A 101 -0.97 -2.45 -20.82
N GLY A 102 -0.04 -1.96 -21.65
CA GLY A 102 0.21 -2.57 -22.95
C GLY A 102 0.58 -4.06 -22.83
N PRO A 103 0.49 -4.85 -23.91
CA PRO A 103 0.60 -6.32 -23.89
C PRO A 103 1.92 -6.92 -23.34
N ASN A 104 2.89 -6.09 -22.94
CA ASN A 104 4.20 -6.49 -22.42
C ASN A 104 4.55 -5.88 -21.05
N GLN A 105 3.57 -5.28 -20.35
CA GLN A 105 3.79 -4.76 -18.99
C GLN A 105 3.20 -5.72 -17.95
N SER A 106 3.90 -5.87 -16.81
CA SER A 106 3.34 -6.58 -15.66
C SER A 106 2.14 -5.80 -15.13
N PHE A 107 0.99 -6.46 -15.04
CA PHE A 107 -0.21 -5.88 -14.46
C PHE A 107 -0.31 -6.32 -12.99
N ASP A 108 -0.14 -5.37 -12.06
CA ASP A 108 -0.48 -5.59 -10.67
C ASP A 108 -1.97 -5.29 -10.48
N SER A 109 -2.78 -6.34 -10.52
CA SER A 109 -4.23 -6.20 -10.39
C SER A 109 -4.66 -5.69 -9.01
N ALA A 110 -3.88 -5.98 -7.96
CA ALA A 110 -4.18 -5.51 -6.62
C ALA A 110 -3.91 -4.00 -6.52
N GLU A 111 -2.80 -3.53 -7.07
CA GLU A 111 -2.48 -2.10 -7.17
C GLU A 111 -3.50 -1.35 -8.03
N TRP A 112 -3.92 -1.92 -9.16
CA TRP A 112 -4.94 -1.29 -10.01
C TRP A 112 -6.30 -1.18 -9.31
N VAL A 113 -6.76 -2.24 -8.63
CA VAL A 113 -8.01 -2.17 -7.85
C VAL A 113 -7.85 -1.22 -6.67
N ASN A 114 -6.66 -1.15 -6.07
CA ASN A 114 -6.37 -0.17 -5.04
C ASN A 114 -6.53 1.27 -5.56
N GLU A 115 -5.78 1.64 -6.59
CA GLU A 115 -5.70 3.00 -7.12
C GLU A 115 -7.05 3.52 -7.65
N TYR A 116 -7.80 2.67 -8.35
CA TYR A 116 -8.99 3.10 -9.08
C TYR A 116 -10.32 2.76 -8.40
N ILE A 117 -10.32 1.91 -7.36
CA ILE A 117 -11.55 1.50 -6.68
C ILE A 117 -11.46 1.77 -5.19
N TYR A 118 -10.45 1.20 -4.51
CA TYR A 118 -10.39 1.26 -3.05
C TYR A 118 -9.93 2.63 -2.53
N ALA A 119 -8.80 3.17 -3.01
CA ALA A 119 -8.25 4.42 -2.51
C ALA A 119 -9.21 5.61 -2.66
N PRO A 120 -9.93 5.81 -3.79
CA PRO A 120 -10.91 6.89 -3.90
C PRO A 120 -12.13 6.68 -2.98
N LEU A 121 -12.59 5.44 -2.82
CA LEU A 121 -13.69 5.10 -1.91
C LEU A 121 -13.29 5.34 -0.45
N HIS A 122 -12.10 4.87 -0.07
CA HIS A 122 -11.51 5.03 1.25
C HIS A 122 -11.33 6.51 1.57
N GLU A 123 -10.74 7.29 0.67
CA GLU A 123 -10.58 8.74 0.83
C GLU A 123 -11.93 9.45 1.05
N GLY A 124 -12.94 9.15 0.24
CA GLY A 124 -14.27 9.74 0.40
C GLY A 124 -14.94 9.38 1.74
N LEU A 125 -14.74 8.16 2.23
CA LEU A 125 -15.25 7.72 3.52
C LEU A 125 -14.49 8.38 4.68
N GLN A 126 -13.16 8.50 4.58
CA GLN A 126 -12.33 9.19 5.55
C GLN A 126 -12.73 10.68 5.67
N GLN A 127 -12.95 11.34 4.53
CA GLN A 127 -13.47 12.71 4.49
C GLN A 127 -14.86 12.83 5.15
N TRP A 128 -15.73 11.84 4.97
CA TRP A 128 -17.04 11.82 5.64
C TRP A 128 -16.90 11.65 7.15
N ILE A 129 -16.10 10.68 7.61
CA ILE A 129 -15.83 10.40 9.03
C ILE A 129 -15.32 11.66 9.73
N SER A 130 -14.36 12.37 9.12
CA SER A 130 -13.77 13.59 9.68
C SER A 130 -14.60 14.87 9.45
N SER A 131 -15.78 14.78 8.82
CA SER A 131 -16.61 15.95 8.53
C SER A 131 -17.48 16.36 9.74
N PRO A 132 -17.90 17.63 9.88
CA PRO A 132 -18.82 18.04 10.94
C PRO A 132 -20.17 17.30 10.93
N PHE A 133 -20.65 16.88 9.75
CA PHE A 133 -21.84 16.06 9.62
C PHE A 133 -21.57 14.61 10.07
N GLY A 134 -20.40 14.07 9.70
CA GLY A 134 -19.89 12.79 10.18
C GLY A 134 -19.87 12.75 11.71
N GLU A 135 -19.13 13.64 12.36
CA GLU A 135 -19.02 13.70 13.83
C GLU A 135 -20.39 13.70 14.53
N TYR A 136 -21.35 14.49 14.04
CA TYR A 136 -22.70 14.54 14.62
C TYR A 136 -23.49 13.24 14.41
N SER A 137 -23.54 12.74 13.18
CA SER A 137 -24.34 11.57 12.82
C SER A 137 -23.75 10.28 13.39
N LEU A 138 -22.42 10.14 13.35
CA LEU A 138 -21.67 9.01 13.87
C LEU A 138 -21.76 8.91 15.39
N ALA A 139 -21.81 10.02 16.13
CA ALA A 139 -22.05 9.97 17.57
C ALA A 139 -23.34 9.22 17.93
N LEU A 140 -24.43 9.41 17.16
CA LEU A 140 -25.69 8.70 17.37
C LEU A 140 -25.61 7.25 16.90
N ILE A 141 -24.99 7.00 15.75
CA ILE A 141 -24.86 5.67 15.15
C ILE A 141 -23.97 4.76 16.00
N ASN A 142 -22.84 5.28 16.50
CA ASN A 142 -21.82 4.52 17.22
C ASN A 142 -22.14 4.34 18.70
N ALA A 143 -22.94 5.22 19.33
CA ALA A 143 -23.28 5.11 20.75
C ALA A 143 -23.66 3.69 21.24
N PRO A 144 -24.57 2.94 20.57
CA PRO A 144 -24.86 1.56 20.98
C PRO A 144 -23.67 0.62 20.80
N PHE A 145 -22.83 0.81 19.78
CA PHE A 145 -21.66 -0.04 19.52
C PHE A 145 -20.51 0.24 20.49
N ALA A 146 -20.18 1.50 20.74
CA ALA A 146 -19.21 1.89 21.75
C ALA A 146 -19.62 1.39 23.14
N THR A 147 -20.90 1.43 23.49
CA THR A 147 -21.39 0.94 24.79
C THR A 147 -21.31 -0.59 24.92
N LEU A 148 -21.74 -1.32 23.87
CA LEU A 148 -21.83 -2.78 23.92
C LEU A 148 -20.49 -3.46 23.62
N PHE A 149 -19.71 -2.91 22.71
CA PHE A 149 -18.49 -3.51 22.18
C PHE A 149 -17.23 -2.68 22.41
N GLY A 150 -17.33 -1.44 22.89
CA GLY A 150 -16.14 -0.60 23.15
C GLY A 150 -15.43 -0.18 21.87
N ARG A 151 -16.14 -0.24 20.73
CA ARG A 151 -15.65 0.01 19.38
C ARG A 151 -16.78 0.57 18.55
N ASP A 152 -16.44 1.46 17.63
CA ASP A 152 -17.40 2.12 16.76
C ASP A 152 -17.94 1.17 15.68
N LEU A 153 -19.11 1.48 15.12
CA LEU A 153 -19.57 0.81 13.91
C LEU A 153 -18.88 1.42 12.68
N ILE A 154 -18.78 2.75 12.65
CA ILE A 154 -18.15 3.52 11.58
C ILE A 154 -17.29 4.60 12.23
N GLY A 155 -15.99 4.59 11.98
CA GLY A 155 -15.05 5.57 12.52
C GLY A 155 -13.67 4.97 12.70
N ASP A 156 -12.63 5.79 12.72
CA ASP A 156 -11.27 5.28 12.88
C ASP A 156 -10.97 4.93 14.34
N GLY A 157 -9.98 4.06 14.51
CA GLY A 157 -9.44 3.68 15.79
C GLY A 157 -8.67 4.84 16.45
N ILE A 158 -8.63 4.82 17.77
CA ILE A 158 -7.93 5.81 18.58
C ILE A 158 -6.42 5.53 18.50
N ASP A 159 -5.67 6.51 18.01
CA ASP A 159 -4.21 6.48 18.04
C ASP A 159 -3.67 6.32 19.47
N ALA A 160 -2.59 5.54 19.58
CA ALA A 160 -1.90 5.22 20.82
C ALA A 160 -2.82 4.64 21.91
N PHE A 161 -3.89 3.93 21.51
CA PHE A 161 -4.75 3.24 22.46
C PHE A 161 -3.96 2.14 23.19
N ASP A 162 -3.86 2.26 24.51
CA ASP A 162 -3.24 1.29 25.42
C ASP A 162 -4.22 0.77 26.48
N GLY A 163 -5.50 1.11 26.31
CA GLY A 163 -6.57 0.75 27.23
C GLY A 163 -6.98 -0.72 27.12
N VAL A 164 -7.78 -1.17 28.08
CA VAL A 164 -8.46 -2.47 28.01
C VAL A 164 -9.91 -2.21 27.65
N ASN A 165 -10.44 -2.97 26.69
CA ASN A 165 -11.86 -2.90 26.37
C ASN A 165 -12.71 -3.50 27.50
N THR A 166 -13.35 -2.64 28.30
CA THR A 166 -14.20 -3.05 29.43
C THR A 166 -15.70 -3.01 29.11
N SER A 167 -16.08 -2.86 27.85
CA SER A 167 -17.48 -2.86 27.43
C SER A 167 -18.16 -4.21 27.63
N VAL A 168 -19.49 -4.25 27.51
CA VAL A 168 -20.34 -5.41 27.84
C VAL A 168 -19.85 -6.70 27.17
N PHE A 169 -19.59 -6.64 25.86
CA PHE A 169 -19.09 -7.76 25.06
C PHE A 169 -17.62 -7.61 24.70
N GLY A 170 -17.07 -6.39 24.66
CA GLY A 170 -15.67 -6.16 24.30
C GLY A 170 -14.68 -6.74 25.32
N GLN A 171 -15.08 -6.87 26.59
CA GLN A 171 -14.28 -7.59 27.61
C GLN A 171 -14.00 -9.07 27.28
N LEU A 172 -14.68 -9.64 26.28
CA LEU A 172 -14.41 -10.99 25.78
C LEU A 172 -13.15 -11.05 24.89
N GLY A 173 -12.66 -9.90 24.42
CA GLY A 173 -11.44 -9.77 23.60
C GLY A 173 -11.57 -10.19 22.13
N TRP A 174 -12.73 -10.69 21.69
CA TRP A 174 -12.94 -11.15 20.31
C TRP A 174 -13.41 -10.06 19.35
N PHE A 175 -13.81 -8.90 19.89
CA PHE A 175 -14.44 -7.81 19.13
C PHE A 175 -13.48 -6.66 18.84
N GLY A 176 -12.23 -6.77 19.27
CA GLY A 176 -11.26 -5.68 19.23
C GLY A 176 -11.45 -4.69 20.36
N ASP A 177 -10.80 -3.54 20.24
CA ASP A 177 -10.89 -2.42 21.17
C ASP A 177 -11.06 -1.08 20.46
N ALA A 178 -10.90 0.03 21.20
CA ALA A 178 -11.10 1.36 20.64
C ALA A 178 -9.91 1.83 19.78
N GLY A 179 -8.77 1.12 19.80
CA GLY A 179 -7.67 1.32 18.87
C GLY A 179 -7.96 0.73 17.49
N ASP A 180 -8.93 -0.18 17.37
CA ASP A 180 -9.35 -0.75 16.08
C ASP A 180 -10.35 0.16 15.37
N GLY A 181 -10.29 0.19 14.03
CA GLY A 181 -11.26 0.92 13.20
C GLY A 181 -12.65 0.32 13.31
N GLY A 182 -13.72 1.07 13.04
CA GLY A 182 -15.10 0.65 13.27
C GLY A 182 -15.48 -0.63 12.51
N PHE A 183 -16.42 -1.43 13.06
CA PHE A 183 -16.76 -2.76 12.53
C PHE A 183 -17.09 -2.78 11.03
N LEU A 184 -17.74 -1.75 10.51
CA LEU A 184 -18.14 -1.65 9.11
C LEU A 184 -17.13 -0.85 8.28
N PHE A 185 -16.74 0.33 8.77
CA PHE A 185 -15.79 1.23 8.12
C PHE A 185 -14.91 1.89 9.17
N GLY A 186 -13.62 1.97 8.89
CA GLY A 186 -12.68 2.72 9.71
C GLY A 186 -11.29 2.12 9.65
N ASP A 187 -10.31 3.01 9.72
CA ASP A 187 -8.91 2.63 9.80
C ASP A 187 -8.54 2.31 11.24
N GLY A 188 -7.57 1.43 11.45
CA GLY A 188 -6.99 1.22 12.76
C GLY A 188 -6.16 2.42 13.20
N GLY A 189 -6.17 2.70 14.49
CA GLY A 189 -5.33 3.73 15.10
C GLY A 189 -3.86 3.32 15.10
N ALA A 190 -2.96 4.31 15.04
CA ALA A 190 -1.53 4.08 15.15
C ALA A 190 -1.16 3.51 16.53
N GLY A 191 -0.21 2.59 16.58
CA GLY A 191 0.30 2.00 17.81
C GLY A 191 1.05 3.01 18.67
N ILE A 192 0.97 2.85 19.99
CA ILE A 192 1.67 3.73 20.93
C ILE A 192 3.20 3.61 20.78
N ALA A 193 3.92 4.74 20.79
CA ALA A 193 5.37 4.71 20.82
C ALA A 193 5.86 4.13 22.16
N GLY A 194 6.69 3.09 22.10
CA GLY A 194 7.15 2.37 23.28
C GLY A 194 8.32 3.08 23.96
N VAL A 195 8.13 4.21 24.65
CA VAL A 195 9.22 5.04 25.22
C VAL A 195 10.37 4.25 25.88
N ASP A 196 10.05 3.18 26.62
CA ASP A 196 11.01 2.24 27.25
C ASP A 196 10.69 0.75 26.93
N GLY A 197 10.01 0.48 25.82
CA GLY A 197 9.53 -0.87 25.50
C GLY A 197 9.24 -1.08 24.02
N VAL A 198 8.70 -2.25 23.71
CA VAL A 198 8.26 -2.56 22.34
C VAL A 198 7.19 -1.55 21.93
N GLY A 199 7.27 -1.08 20.68
CA GLY A 199 6.20 -0.25 20.11
C GLY A 199 4.86 -0.98 20.17
N GLY A 200 3.79 -0.26 20.48
CA GLY A 200 2.45 -0.83 20.45
C GLY A 200 2.07 -1.30 19.05
N THR A 201 1.29 -2.37 18.95
CA THR A 201 0.71 -2.79 17.67
C THR A 201 -0.25 -1.71 17.17
N GLY A 202 -0.26 -1.47 15.85
CA GLY A 202 -1.33 -0.68 15.24
C GLY A 202 -2.66 -1.42 15.32
N GLY A 203 -3.76 -0.68 15.40
CA GLY A 203 -5.10 -1.26 15.45
C GLY A 203 -5.51 -1.92 14.14
N ASP A 204 -6.35 -2.92 14.20
CA ASP A 204 -6.91 -3.58 13.03
C ASP A 204 -8.06 -2.74 12.44
N ALA A 205 -8.20 -2.75 11.12
CA ALA A 205 -9.40 -2.22 10.46
C ALA A 205 -10.63 -3.13 10.65
N GLY A 206 -11.80 -2.60 10.31
CA GLY A 206 -13.06 -3.35 10.31
C GLY A 206 -13.32 -4.15 9.04
N PHE A 207 -14.56 -4.09 8.54
CA PHE A 207 -14.93 -4.75 7.29
C PHE A 207 -14.30 -4.06 6.07
N PHE A 208 -14.23 -2.73 6.09
CA PHE A 208 -13.44 -1.90 5.19
C PHE A 208 -12.53 -0.97 6.00
N GLY A 209 -11.32 -0.73 5.52
CA GLY A 209 -10.37 0.22 6.14
C GLY A 209 -8.94 -0.30 6.11
N ASN A 210 -8.00 0.58 6.43
CA ASN A 210 -6.58 0.26 6.53
C ASN A 210 -6.19 -0.03 7.97
N GLY A 211 -5.31 -0.98 8.18
CA GLY A 211 -4.72 -1.21 9.49
C GLY A 211 -3.87 -0.02 9.93
N GLY A 212 -3.80 0.22 11.23
CA GLY A 212 -2.98 1.27 11.82
C GLY A 212 -1.50 0.95 11.73
N ALA A 213 -0.66 1.96 11.64
CA ALA A 213 0.79 1.78 11.71
C ALA A 213 1.22 1.30 13.09
N GLY A 214 2.24 0.45 13.17
CA GLY A 214 2.86 0.05 14.42
C GLY A 214 3.63 1.20 15.08
N GLY A 215 3.64 1.22 16.40
CA GLY A 215 4.35 2.23 17.18
C GLY A 215 5.87 2.09 17.07
N LEU A 216 6.58 3.21 17.22
CA LEU A 216 8.05 3.19 17.28
C LEU A 216 8.53 2.43 18.53
N GLY A 217 9.58 1.63 18.38
CA GLY A 217 10.25 0.98 19.50
C GLY A 217 11.06 1.95 20.36
N GLY A 218 11.05 1.73 21.67
CA GLY A 218 11.92 2.44 22.61
C GLY A 218 13.37 2.03 22.50
N LEU A 219 14.21 2.56 23.39
CA LEU A 219 15.63 2.19 23.44
C LEU A 219 15.80 0.67 23.46
N GLU A 220 16.59 0.17 22.50
CA GLU A 220 16.89 -1.27 22.32
C GLU A 220 15.65 -2.17 22.19
N SER A 221 14.49 -1.61 21.84
CA SER A 221 13.22 -2.31 21.79
C SER A 221 12.66 -2.36 20.38
N ALA A 222 11.99 -3.46 20.04
CA ALA A 222 11.41 -3.66 18.71
C ALA A 222 10.32 -2.62 18.40
N GLY A 223 10.15 -2.33 17.12
CA GLY A 223 8.97 -1.61 16.65
C GLY A 223 7.71 -2.47 16.81
N GLY A 224 6.56 -1.82 16.93
CA GLY A 224 5.26 -2.50 16.98
C GLY A 224 4.84 -3.02 15.62
N ASP A 225 4.10 -4.12 15.59
CA ASP A 225 3.53 -4.62 14.34
C ASP A 225 2.44 -3.67 13.80
N GLY A 226 2.31 -3.57 12.48
CA GLY A 226 1.19 -2.91 11.85
C GLY A 226 -0.11 -3.71 12.01
N GLY A 227 -1.24 -3.03 12.09
CA GLY A 227 -2.55 -3.65 12.20
C GLY A 227 -3.03 -4.27 10.89
N ALA A 228 -3.92 -5.24 10.97
CA ALA A 228 -4.52 -5.87 9.81
C ALA A 228 -5.43 -4.91 9.03
N GLY A 229 -5.39 -5.01 7.70
CA GLY A 229 -6.34 -4.36 6.81
C GLY A 229 -7.73 -5.01 6.85
N GLY A 230 -8.73 -4.28 6.35
CA GLY A 230 -10.13 -4.67 6.46
C GLY A 230 -10.47 -6.04 5.87
N TRP A 231 -11.47 -6.70 6.46
CA TRP A 231 -11.84 -8.08 6.12
C TRP A 231 -12.32 -8.26 4.69
N PHE A 232 -12.98 -7.26 4.10
CA PHE A 232 -13.45 -7.32 2.71
C PHE A 232 -12.52 -6.57 1.75
N MET A 233 -12.21 -5.32 2.07
CA MET A 233 -11.16 -4.55 1.40
C MET A 233 -10.37 -3.72 2.39
N GLY A 234 -9.05 -3.72 2.25
CA GLY A 234 -8.19 -2.90 3.10
C GLY A 234 -6.71 -3.17 2.93
N LEU A 235 -5.89 -2.21 3.33
CA LEU A 235 -4.44 -2.35 3.34
C LEU A 235 -3.98 -2.60 4.78
N GLY A 236 -3.02 -3.50 4.98
CA GLY A 236 -2.37 -3.67 6.27
C GLY A 236 -1.55 -2.43 6.64
N GLY A 237 -1.45 -2.14 7.92
CA GLY A 237 -0.66 -1.03 8.44
C GLY A 237 0.84 -1.30 8.34
N GLU A 238 1.65 -0.24 8.27
CA GLU A 238 3.11 -0.37 8.27
C GLU A 238 3.61 -0.82 9.64
N GLY A 239 4.69 -1.61 9.68
CA GLY A 239 5.38 -1.91 10.92
C GLY A 239 6.11 -0.69 11.48
N GLY A 240 6.17 -0.57 12.80
CA GLY A 240 6.89 0.50 13.49
C GLY A 240 8.41 0.33 13.37
N THR A 241 9.16 1.44 13.42
CA THR A 241 10.63 1.36 13.40
C THR A 241 11.15 0.80 14.73
N GLY A 242 12.18 -0.03 14.69
CA GLY A 242 12.90 -0.46 15.90
C GLY A 242 13.66 0.70 16.54
N GLY A 243 13.82 0.66 17.87
CA GLY A 243 14.79 1.52 18.56
C GLY A 243 16.22 1.06 18.32
N ALA A 244 17.19 1.70 18.97
CA ALA A 244 18.60 1.52 18.61
C ALA A 244 19.05 0.04 18.56
N GLY A 245 19.52 -0.42 17.40
CA GLY A 245 19.92 -1.81 17.14
C GLY A 245 18.79 -2.87 17.19
N ALA A 246 17.55 -2.46 17.37
CA ALA A 246 16.40 -3.34 17.51
C ALA A 246 15.65 -3.56 16.20
N VAL A 247 14.93 -4.68 16.12
CA VAL A 247 14.18 -5.07 14.92
C VAL A 247 12.99 -4.14 14.66
N GLY A 248 12.72 -3.86 13.39
CA GLY A 248 11.46 -3.21 12.99
C GLY A 248 10.26 -4.13 13.18
N GLY A 249 9.08 -3.56 13.41
CA GLY A 249 7.83 -4.31 13.53
C GLY A 249 7.42 -4.93 12.20
N THR A 250 6.66 -6.02 12.24
CA THR A 250 6.12 -6.62 11.01
C THR A 250 5.02 -5.74 10.42
N GLY A 251 4.89 -5.75 9.10
CA GLY A 251 3.77 -5.11 8.43
C GLY A 251 2.48 -5.89 8.66
N GLY A 252 1.37 -5.17 8.78
CA GLY A 252 0.06 -5.75 8.99
C GLY A 252 -0.42 -6.58 7.80
N VAL A 253 -1.21 -7.62 8.06
CA VAL A 253 -1.75 -8.47 6.99
C VAL A 253 -2.90 -7.78 6.25
N GLY A 254 -2.93 -7.86 4.93
CA GLY A 254 -4.07 -7.45 4.11
C GLY A 254 -5.07 -8.60 4.00
N LEU A 255 -6.01 -8.74 4.95
CA LEU A 255 -6.93 -9.89 5.00
C LEU A 255 -7.88 -10.00 3.79
N GLY A 256 -8.33 -8.84 3.30
CA GLY A 256 -9.43 -8.62 2.36
C GLY A 256 -9.95 -9.79 1.51
N MET A 257 -11.26 -10.04 1.55
CA MET A 257 -11.90 -11.00 0.64
C MET A 257 -11.75 -10.62 -0.83
N LEU A 258 -11.86 -9.33 -1.15
CA LEU A 258 -11.75 -8.81 -2.51
C LEU A 258 -10.36 -8.25 -2.80
N LEU A 259 -9.91 -7.28 -1.98
CA LEU A 259 -8.60 -6.63 -2.08
C LEU A 259 -7.96 -6.62 -0.69
N GLY A 260 -6.73 -7.10 -0.58
CA GLY A 260 -5.97 -6.96 0.67
C GLY A 260 -4.49 -6.87 0.41
N THR A 261 -3.89 -5.70 0.58
CA THR A 261 -2.43 -5.58 0.48
C THR A 261 -1.81 -5.66 1.87
N GLY A 262 -0.72 -6.41 2.02
CA GLY A 262 0.04 -6.37 3.25
C GLY A 262 0.74 -5.01 3.43
N GLY A 263 0.90 -4.60 4.68
CA GLY A 263 1.65 -3.41 5.05
C GLY A 263 3.15 -3.64 4.94
N THR A 264 3.91 -2.56 4.78
CA THR A 264 5.38 -2.61 4.73
C THR A 264 5.94 -2.98 6.11
N GLY A 265 7.04 -3.73 6.14
CA GLY A 265 7.76 -3.98 7.39
C GLY A 265 8.45 -2.71 7.89
N GLY A 266 8.52 -2.53 9.20
CA GLY A 266 9.19 -1.40 9.82
C GLY A 266 10.72 -1.44 9.64
N THR A 267 11.37 -0.28 9.64
CA THR A 267 12.83 -0.26 9.57
C THR A 267 13.46 -0.74 10.88
N GLY A 268 14.55 -1.50 10.80
CA GLY A 268 15.39 -1.77 11.96
C GLY A 268 16.07 -0.49 12.44
N GLY A 269 16.30 -0.38 13.74
CA GLY A 269 16.92 0.80 14.32
C GLY A 269 18.44 0.81 14.18
N ASP A 270 18.99 2.00 13.96
CA ASP A 270 20.44 2.21 13.90
C ASP A 270 21.08 1.99 15.28
N GLY A 271 22.28 1.41 15.33
CA GLY A 271 22.96 1.12 16.59
C GLY A 271 24.42 0.77 16.42
N ASP A 272 25.05 0.25 17.46
CA ASP A 272 26.40 -0.34 17.34
C ASP A 272 26.36 -1.55 16.39
N ILE A 273 25.32 -2.37 16.56
CA ILE A 273 24.87 -3.36 15.59
C ILE A 273 23.51 -2.87 15.09
N GLY A 274 23.34 -2.77 13.78
CA GLY A 274 22.07 -2.35 13.19
C GLY A 274 20.98 -3.40 13.39
N GLY A 275 19.76 -2.93 13.70
CA GLY A 275 18.59 -3.79 13.85
C GLY A 275 18.10 -4.33 12.52
N ALA A 276 17.53 -5.53 12.50
CA ALA A 276 16.94 -6.07 11.28
C ALA A 276 15.64 -5.33 10.90
N GLY A 277 15.35 -5.24 9.61
CA GLY A 277 14.05 -4.78 9.13
C GLY A 277 12.94 -5.77 9.46
N GLY A 278 11.73 -5.25 9.64
CA GLY A 278 10.53 -6.05 9.84
C GLY A 278 10.08 -6.74 8.56
N ILE A 279 9.41 -7.87 8.69
CA ILE A 279 8.86 -8.60 7.54
C ILE A 279 7.62 -7.86 7.03
N GLY A 280 7.46 -7.76 5.71
CA GLY A 280 6.24 -7.22 5.11
C GLY A 280 5.03 -8.12 5.32
N GLY A 281 3.85 -7.53 5.47
CA GLY A 281 2.61 -8.26 5.72
C GLY A 281 2.17 -9.11 4.53
N GLU A 282 1.46 -10.20 4.78
CA GLU A 282 0.86 -11.00 3.71
C GLU A 282 -0.32 -10.26 3.06
N GLY A 283 -0.49 -10.42 1.75
CA GLY A 283 -1.67 -9.97 1.02
C GLY A 283 -2.77 -11.03 0.98
N ALA A 284 -3.99 -10.56 0.69
CA ALA A 284 -5.20 -11.36 0.57
C ALA A 284 -5.11 -12.44 -0.51
N TRP A 285 -5.76 -13.57 -0.24
CA TRP A 285 -5.94 -14.70 -1.16
C TRP A 285 -6.35 -14.38 -2.61
N TRP A 286 -7.23 -13.39 -2.87
CA TRP A 286 -7.70 -13.08 -4.23
C TRP A 286 -6.84 -12.03 -4.94
N LEU A 287 -7.08 -10.74 -4.64
CA LEU A 287 -6.27 -9.62 -5.12
C LEU A 287 -5.44 -9.12 -3.95
N GLY A 288 -4.32 -9.79 -3.67
CA GLY A 288 -3.46 -9.39 -2.57
C GLY A 288 -2.04 -9.16 -3.00
N ARG A 289 -1.54 -7.96 -2.76
CA ARG A 289 -0.11 -7.69 -2.85
C ARG A 289 0.52 -7.94 -1.48
N GLY A 290 1.63 -8.66 -1.41
CA GLY A 290 2.41 -8.74 -0.18
C GLY A 290 3.10 -7.40 0.09
N GLY A 291 3.18 -7.01 1.36
CA GLY A 291 3.90 -5.82 1.78
C GLY A 291 5.40 -5.97 1.59
N ASP A 292 6.09 -4.88 1.28
CA ASP A 292 7.54 -4.89 1.13
C ASP A 292 8.21 -5.05 2.50
N GLY A 293 9.38 -5.70 2.54
CA GLY A 293 10.16 -5.86 3.76
C GLY A 293 10.82 -4.54 4.19
N GLY A 294 10.97 -4.36 5.50
CA GLY A 294 11.58 -3.18 6.09
C GLY A 294 13.08 -3.09 5.85
N LEU A 295 13.63 -1.88 5.88
CA LEU A 295 15.08 -1.67 5.77
C LEU A 295 15.79 -2.14 7.05
N GLY A 296 16.99 -2.70 6.91
CA GLY A 296 17.90 -2.92 8.03
C GLY A 296 18.55 -1.61 8.49
N GLY A 297 18.68 -1.46 9.81
CA GLY A 297 19.34 -0.32 10.45
C GLY A 297 20.85 -0.33 10.24
N GLU A 298 21.48 0.82 10.36
CA GLU A 298 22.92 1.00 10.24
C GLU A 298 23.66 0.58 11.52
N GLY A 299 24.87 0.02 11.34
CA GLY A 299 25.77 -0.35 12.42
C GLY A 299 26.99 0.57 12.45
N SER A 300 27.28 1.21 13.59
CA SER A 300 28.44 2.12 13.72
C SER A 300 29.79 1.42 13.49
N ASP A 301 29.85 0.11 13.72
CA ASP A 301 31.01 -0.76 13.49
C ASP A 301 31.04 -1.41 12.09
N GLY A 302 30.15 -0.99 11.18
CA GLY A 302 29.98 -1.59 9.85
C GLY A 302 29.23 -2.92 9.86
N THR A 303 28.52 -3.21 10.96
CA THR A 303 27.62 -4.38 11.11
C THR A 303 26.17 -3.94 11.13
N GLY A 304 25.67 -3.55 9.96
CA GLY A 304 24.28 -3.20 9.73
C GLY A 304 23.34 -4.41 9.81
N GLY A 305 22.07 -4.13 10.09
CA GLY A 305 21.04 -5.13 10.20
C GLY A 305 20.63 -5.71 8.86
N ALA A 306 20.10 -6.93 8.88
CA ALA A 306 19.50 -7.51 7.67
C ALA A 306 18.23 -6.75 7.28
N GLY A 307 17.93 -6.63 5.99
CA GLY A 307 16.62 -6.19 5.54
C GLY A 307 15.56 -7.26 5.82
N GLY A 308 14.31 -6.82 5.98
CA GLY A 308 13.18 -7.70 6.19
C GLY A 308 12.75 -8.40 4.91
N ASP A 309 12.20 -9.60 5.03
CA ASP A 309 11.61 -10.30 3.89
C ASP A 309 10.30 -9.62 3.47
N GLY A 310 9.98 -9.66 2.17
CA GLY A 310 8.69 -9.23 1.67
C GLY A 310 7.60 -10.26 1.95
N GLY A 311 6.38 -9.78 2.17
CA GLY A 311 5.21 -10.61 2.43
C GLY A 311 4.73 -11.38 1.20
N ALA A 312 4.05 -12.51 1.42
CA ALA A 312 3.46 -13.27 0.33
C ALA A 312 2.28 -12.50 -0.30
N GLY A 313 2.14 -12.58 -1.62
CA GLY A 313 0.94 -12.13 -2.32
C GLY A 313 -0.18 -13.17 -2.27
N GLY A 314 -1.36 -12.76 -2.73
CA GLY A 314 -2.53 -13.59 -2.96
C GLY A 314 -2.32 -14.75 -3.93
N LEU A 315 -3.05 -15.84 -3.70
CA LEU A 315 -2.90 -17.13 -4.38
C LEU A 315 -3.08 -17.05 -5.90
N VAL A 316 -3.96 -16.18 -6.41
CA VAL A 316 -4.29 -16.14 -7.84
C VAL A 316 -3.52 -15.05 -8.56
N PHE A 317 -3.74 -13.78 -8.23
CA PHE A 317 -3.15 -12.65 -8.95
C PHE A 317 -2.12 -11.86 -8.14
N GLY A 318 -1.88 -12.29 -6.90
CA GLY A 318 -1.17 -11.49 -5.94
C GLY A 318 0.32 -11.42 -6.21
N ARG A 319 0.85 -10.20 -6.28
CA ARG A 319 2.30 -10.00 -6.32
C ARG A 319 2.87 -10.16 -4.91
N GLY A 320 4.01 -10.84 -4.77
CA GLY A 320 4.77 -10.85 -3.52
C GLY A 320 5.46 -9.51 -3.27
N GLY A 321 5.58 -9.12 -2.00
CA GLY A 321 6.31 -7.92 -1.60
C GLY A 321 7.81 -8.07 -1.86
N ASP A 322 8.48 -6.98 -2.22
CA ASP A 322 9.92 -6.98 -2.40
C ASP A 322 10.62 -7.06 -1.04
N GLY A 323 11.80 -7.68 -0.98
CA GLY A 323 12.61 -7.69 0.24
C GLY A 323 13.22 -6.33 0.52
N GLY A 324 13.39 -6.00 1.81
CA GLY A 324 14.04 -4.77 2.26
C GLY A 324 15.55 -4.82 2.12
N LEU A 325 16.18 -3.66 1.91
CA LEU A 325 17.65 -3.56 1.89
C LEU A 325 18.23 -3.73 3.30
N GLY A 326 19.41 -4.32 3.42
CA GLY A 326 20.18 -4.33 4.67
C GLY A 326 20.83 -2.97 4.99
N GLY A 327 21.31 -2.83 6.22
CA GLY A 327 22.32 -1.84 6.60
C GLY A 327 23.68 -2.17 6.00
N GLU A 328 24.67 -1.28 6.16
CA GLU A 328 26.04 -1.53 5.70
C GLU A 328 26.59 -2.82 6.31
N GLY A 329 26.95 -3.81 5.46
CA GLY A 329 27.39 -5.13 5.91
C GLY A 329 26.26 -6.11 6.27
N GLY A 330 25.00 -5.65 6.28
CA GLY A 330 23.79 -6.46 6.44
C GLY A 330 23.33 -7.10 5.13
N ALA A 331 22.71 -8.28 5.22
CA ALA A 331 22.08 -8.93 4.06
C ALA A 331 20.78 -8.24 3.67
N GLY A 332 20.41 -8.26 2.39
CA GLY A 332 19.06 -7.90 1.96
C GLY A 332 18.06 -9.00 2.31
N GLY A 333 16.79 -8.63 2.43
CA GLY A 333 15.67 -9.55 2.62
C GLY A 333 15.25 -10.24 1.33
N PHE A 334 14.61 -11.40 1.47
CA PHE A 334 14.03 -12.14 0.36
C PHE A 334 12.73 -11.51 -0.11
N GLY A 335 12.46 -11.60 -1.41
CA GLY A 335 11.15 -11.26 -1.96
C GLY A 335 10.10 -12.30 -1.58
N GLY A 336 8.89 -11.84 -1.32
CA GLY A 336 7.75 -12.68 -1.00
C GLY A 336 7.27 -13.50 -2.21
N ALA A 337 6.62 -14.63 -1.92
CA ALA A 337 6.02 -15.46 -2.96
C ALA A 337 4.87 -14.73 -3.67
N GLY A 338 4.80 -14.86 -4.99
CA GLY A 338 3.63 -14.45 -5.78
C GLY A 338 2.61 -15.57 -5.93
N GLY A 339 1.40 -15.20 -6.36
CA GLY A 339 0.34 -16.11 -6.76
C GLY A 339 0.58 -16.78 -8.11
N PHE A 340 -0.34 -17.67 -8.51
CA PHE A 340 -0.26 -18.43 -9.76
C PHE A 340 -0.08 -17.56 -11.02
N LEU A 341 -0.70 -16.38 -11.04
CA LEU A 341 -0.61 -15.36 -12.09
C LEU A 341 0.10 -14.09 -11.61
N GLY A 342 0.56 -14.06 -10.35
CA GLY A 342 1.26 -12.93 -9.75
C GLY A 342 2.77 -13.09 -9.82
N SER A 343 3.50 -11.97 -9.87
CA SER A 343 4.96 -12.00 -9.79
C SER A 343 5.44 -12.20 -8.35
N ALA A 344 6.58 -12.85 -8.19
CA ALA A 344 7.27 -12.82 -6.91
C ALA A 344 7.84 -11.42 -6.63
N GLY A 345 8.01 -11.12 -5.35
CA GLY A 345 8.82 -10.01 -4.92
C GLY A 345 10.28 -10.19 -5.36
N ILE A 346 10.97 -9.08 -5.61
CA ILE A 346 12.42 -9.14 -5.82
C ILE A 346 13.13 -9.24 -4.48
N SER A 347 14.16 -10.07 -4.40
CA SER A 347 15.03 -10.12 -3.21
C SER A 347 16.00 -8.97 -3.27
N ALA A 348 16.20 -8.29 -2.14
CA ALA A 348 17.15 -7.21 -2.04
C ALA A 348 18.58 -7.72 -2.21
N ALA A 349 19.35 -7.02 -3.03
CA ALA A 349 20.78 -7.24 -3.23
C ALA A 349 21.48 -5.89 -3.28
N PRO A 350 22.77 -5.80 -2.92
CA PRO A 350 23.51 -4.55 -3.04
C PRO A 350 23.75 -4.20 -4.52
N TYR A 351 23.10 -3.15 -5.01
CA TYR A 351 23.20 -2.68 -6.40
C TYR A 351 24.19 -1.52 -6.56
N VAL A 352 24.42 -0.73 -5.51
CA VAL A 352 25.31 0.43 -5.50
C VAL A 352 26.52 0.15 -4.61
N ARG A 353 27.71 0.17 -5.19
CA ARG A 353 28.97 -0.02 -4.45
C ARG A 353 29.34 1.24 -3.68
N ASN A 354 29.31 2.40 -4.33
CA ASN A 354 29.75 3.67 -3.77
C ASN A 354 29.01 4.86 -4.41
N THR A 355 28.99 5.99 -3.71
CA THR A 355 28.55 7.29 -4.22
C THR A 355 29.58 8.35 -3.86
N GLU A 356 29.83 9.32 -4.75
CA GLU A 356 30.79 10.39 -4.51
C GLU A 356 30.28 11.72 -5.08
N TRP A 357 30.14 12.74 -4.23
CA TRP A 357 29.90 14.11 -4.69
C TRP A 357 31.19 14.73 -5.23
N VAL A 358 31.13 15.21 -6.46
CA VAL A 358 32.21 15.91 -7.14
C VAL A 358 31.74 17.27 -7.67
N THR A 359 32.70 18.15 -7.96
CA THR A 359 32.45 19.38 -8.71
C THR A 359 33.05 19.25 -10.09
N TYR A 360 32.22 19.40 -11.12
CA TYR A 360 32.64 19.33 -12.52
C TYR A 360 32.05 20.52 -13.28
N ASP A 361 32.90 21.22 -14.05
CA ASP A 361 32.55 22.40 -14.87
C ASP A 361 31.70 23.47 -14.13
N GLY A 362 31.96 23.66 -12.83
CA GLY A 362 31.27 24.64 -12.00
C GLY A 362 29.91 24.20 -11.44
N GLY A 363 29.45 22.98 -11.72
CA GLY A 363 28.27 22.35 -11.13
C GLY A 363 28.65 21.20 -10.19
N THR A 364 27.75 20.86 -9.26
CA THR A 364 27.85 19.64 -8.45
C THR A 364 27.32 18.44 -9.24
N SER A 365 27.94 17.27 -9.04
CA SER A 365 27.52 15.98 -9.61
C SER A 365 27.70 14.88 -8.57
N LEU A 366 26.73 13.99 -8.47
CA LEU A 366 26.80 12.78 -7.66
C LEU A 366 27.16 11.61 -8.57
N ARG A 367 28.36 11.07 -8.42
CA ARG A 367 28.79 9.87 -9.14
C ARG A 367 28.33 8.63 -8.39
N VAL A 368 27.54 7.81 -9.05
CA VAL A 368 27.09 6.51 -8.56
C VAL A 368 27.95 5.43 -9.18
N TYR A 369 28.49 4.53 -8.37
CA TYR A 369 29.28 3.39 -8.80
C TYR A 369 28.51 2.08 -8.58
N PRO A 370 27.93 1.46 -9.62
CA PRO A 370 27.19 0.21 -9.47
C PRO A 370 28.06 -0.98 -9.07
N THR A 371 27.49 -1.92 -8.32
CA THR A 371 28.08 -3.26 -8.11
C THR A 371 28.01 -4.08 -9.41
N GLU A 372 28.66 -5.24 -9.45
CA GLU A 372 28.54 -6.13 -10.61
C GLU A 372 27.13 -6.72 -10.76
N THR A 373 26.46 -7.00 -9.64
CA THR A 373 25.04 -7.33 -9.61
C THR A 373 24.18 -6.20 -10.16
N GLY A 374 24.41 -4.95 -9.71
CA GLY A 374 23.71 -3.77 -10.23
C GLY A 374 23.87 -3.59 -11.73
N ARG A 375 25.08 -3.81 -12.28
CA ARG A 375 25.32 -3.77 -13.73
C ARG A 375 24.63 -4.89 -14.48
N THR A 376 24.63 -6.10 -13.93
CA THR A 376 23.98 -7.25 -14.55
C THR A 376 22.48 -7.01 -14.66
N GLU A 377 21.83 -6.55 -13.59
CA GLU A 377 20.39 -6.27 -13.59
C GLU A 377 20.03 -5.04 -14.45
N ALA A 378 20.85 -3.98 -14.44
CA ALA A 378 20.69 -2.82 -15.32
C ALA A 378 20.85 -3.18 -16.82
N GLY A 379 21.58 -4.25 -17.12
CA GLY A 379 21.75 -4.76 -18.49
C GLY A 379 20.58 -5.62 -19.00
N GLU A 380 19.55 -5.87 -18.19
CA GLU A 380 18.38 -6.67 -18.54
C GLU A 380 17.11 -5.80 -18.66
N PRO A 381 16.23 -6.04 -19.65
CA PRO A 381 14.98 -5.31 -19.77
C PRO A 381 14.00 -5.69 -18.64
N GLY A 382 13.24 -4.71 -18.15
CA GLY A 382 12.16 -4.96 -17.17
C GLY A 382 12.61 -5.02 -15.70
N THR A 383 13.83 -4.58 -15.38
CA THR A 383 14.39 -4.56 -14.02
C THR A 383 14.19 -3.23 -13.29
N LEU A 384 13.17 -2.46 -13.67
CA LEU A 384 12.89 -1.15 -13.06
C LEU A 384 12.68 -1.22 -11.55
N ARG A 385 12.10 -2.32 -11.04
CA ARG A 385 11.95 -2.53 -9.59
C ARG A 385 13.30 -2.64 -8.88
N GLN A 386 14.25 -3.36 -9.46
CA GLN A 386 15.63 -3.41 -8.97
C GLN A 386 16.29 -2.02 -9.06
N GLY A 387 15.98 -1.27 -10.12
CA GLY A 387 16.40 0.13 -10.26
C GLY A 387 15.87 1.02 -9.13
N GLU A 388 14.62 0.88 -8.71
CA GLU A 388 14.09 1.61 -7.55
C GLU A 388 14.76 1.21 -6.24
N GLN A 389 15.02 -0.09 -6.03
CA GLN A 389 15.80 -0.55 -4.88
C GLN A 389 17.22 0.05 -4.91
N ALA A 390 17.88 0.04 -6.06
CA ALA A 390 19.20 0.64 -6.23
C ALA A 390 19.17 2.17 -6.00
N TRP A 391 18.08 2.85 -6.39
CA TRP A 391 17.89 4.26 -6.08
C TRP A 391 17.74 4.50 -4.57
N SER A 392 17.02 3.63 -3.87
CA SER A 392 16.90 3.73 -2.41
C SER A 392 18.24 3.55 -1.69
N GLU A 393 19.18 2.76 -2.22
CA GLU A 393 20.57 2.72 -1.72
C GLU A 393 21.31 4.06 -1.91
N VAL A 394 21.10 4.75 -3.04
CA VAL A 394 21.69 6.08 -3.29
C VAL A 394 21.14 7.10 -2.30
N VAL A 395 19.81 7.12 -2.12
CA VAL A 395 19.12 8.03 -1.21
C VAL A 395 19.50 7.76 0.25
N LYS A 396 19.65 6.48 0.64
CA LYS A 396 20.10 6.11 2.00
C LYS A 396 21.46 6.74 2.33
N ARG A 397 22.37 6.79 1.34
CA ARG A 397 23.72 7.37 1.49
C ARG A 397 23.76 8.88 1.30
N ASN A 398 22.85 9.42 0.49
CA ASN A 398 22.80 10.84 0.10
C ASN A 398 21.34 11.32 0.12
N PRO A 399 20.76 11.56 1.31
CA PRO A 399 19.34 11.95 1.42
C PRO A 399 18.98 13.19 0.60
N GLU A 400 19.93 14.12 0.45
CA GLU A 400 19.81 15.33 -0.36
C GLU A 400 19.68 15.09 -1.86
N ALA A 401 20.04 13.89 -2.35
CA ALA A 401 19.89 13.51 -3.75
C ALA A 401 18.45 13.10 -4.11
N ASN A 402 17.54 12.97 -3.14
CA ASN A 402 16.17 12.51 -3.34
C ASN A 402 15.26 13.56 -3.99
N THR A 403 15.57 13.91 -5.24
CA THR A 403 14.79 14.81 -6.08
C THR A 403 14.24 14.04 -7.29
N ALA A 404 13.09 14.47 -7.82
CA ALA A 404 12.47 13.83 -8.99
C ALA A 404 13.43 13.76 -10.19
N GLY A 405 14.14 14.86 -10.47
CA GLY A 405 15.09 14.94 -11.57
C GLY A 405 16.30 14.01 -11.41
N MET A 406 16.90 13.91 -10.22
CA MET A 406 18.04 13.00 -10.00
C MET A 406 17.60 11.52 -10.02
N ARG A 407 16.42 11.22 -9.48
CA ARG A 407 15.82 9.88 -9.59
C ARG A 407 15.58 9.50 -11.05
N ALA A 408 15.02 10.41 -11.85
CA ALA A 408 14.77 10.17 -13.26
C ALA A 408 16.06 9.96 -14.06
N GLN A 409 17.11 10.74 -13.78
CA GLN A 409 18.46 10.53 -14.33
C GLN A 409 19.00 9.14 -13.97
N PHE A 410 18.91 8.76 -12.69
CA PHE A 410 19.38 7.46 -12.22
C PHE A 410 18.65 6.30 -12.90
N LEU A 411 17.31 6.33 -12.95
CA LEU A 411 16.52 5.26 -13.56
C LEU A 411 16.71 5.20 -15.07
N CYS A 412 17.01 6.33 -15.72
CA CYS A 412 17.42 6.34 -17.12
C CYS A 412 18.79 5.66 -17.28
N HIS A 413 19.76 5.97 -16.42
CA HIS A 413 21.05 5.28 -16.43
C HIS A 413 20.91 3.78 -16.17
N TRP A 414 20.10 3.38 -15.19
CA TRP A 414 19.78 1.98 -14.93
C TRP A 414 19.25 1.27 -16.16
N GLN A 415 18.28 1.87 -16.87
CA GLN A 415 17.63 1.23 -18.01
C GLN A 415 18.47 1.20 -19.30
N PHE A 416 19.39 2.15 -19.47
CA PHE A 416 19.98 2.40 -20.79
C PHE A 416 21.51 2.46 -20.80
N ALA A 417 22.17 2.77 -19.69
CA ALA A 417 23.62 2.97 -19.69
C ALA A 417 24.36 1.71 -20.17
N GLU A 418 23.97 0.53 -19.67
CA GLU A 418 24.61 -0.74 -20.03
C GLU A 418 24.25 -1.23 -21.44
N PHE A 419 23.16 -0.74 -22.04
CA PHE A 419 22.80 -1.04 -23.43
C PHE A 419 23.49 -0.13 -24.45
N ILE A 420 23.59 1.16 -24.13
CA ILE A 420 24.04 2.19 -25.06
C ILE A 420 25.57 2.36 -24.99
N GLN A 421 26.13 2.36 -23.79
CA GLN A 421 27.57 2.54 -23.53
C GLN A 421 27.99 1.66 -22.34
N PRO A 422 28.09 0.32 -22.54
CA PRO A 422 28.40 -0.61 -21.46
C PRO A 422 29.73 -0.30 -20.78
N GLY A 423 29.78 -0.49 -19.47
CA GLY A 423 31.01 -0.39 -18.68
C GLY A 423 31.43 1.02 -18.29
N LYS A 424 30.52 2.02 -18.33
CA LYS A 424 30.80 3.34 -17.72
C LYS A 424 31.20 3.18 -16.26
N THR A 425 32.29 3.83 -15.86
CA THR A 425 32.83 3.73 -14.48
C THR A 425 31.80 4.15 -13.45
N SER A 426 31.11 5.26 -13.69
CA SER A 426 30.03 5.80 -12.86
C SER A 426 28.83 6.28 -13.70
N TRP A 427 27.68 6.39 -13.04
CA TRP A 427 26.51 7.12 -13.53
C TRP A 427 26.43 8.42 -12.76
N ASN A 428 26.43 9.55 -13.46
CA ASN A 428 26.60 10.85 -12.84
C ASN A 428 25.24 11.55 -12.81
N LEU A 429 24.86 12.04 -11.63
CA LEU A 429 23.56 12.65 -11.38
C LEU A 429 23.75 14.10 -10.99
N GLU A 430 23.14 15.02 -11.71
CA GLU A 430 23.34 16.45 -11.50
C GLU A 430 22.07 17.13 -11.00
N PRO A 431 22.08 17.78 -9.83
CA PRO A 431 20.90 18.45 -9.27
C PRO A 431 20.51 19.72 -10.04
N TRP A 432 21.40 20.28 -10.86
CA TRP A 432 21.16 21.49 -11.64
C TRP A 432 20.53 21.20 -13.02
N ARG A 433 20.42 19.92 -13.42
CA ARG A 433 19.77 19.55 -14.68
C ARG A 433 18.26 19.73 -14.58
N PRO A 434 17.59 20.18 -15.65
CA PRO A 434 16.15 20.37 -15.65
C PRO A 434 15.45 19.01 -15.49
N ASP A 435 14.37 19.02 -14.71
CA ASP A 435 13.42 17.92 -14.66
C ASP A 435 12.61 17.89 -15.97
N VAL A 436 12.68 16.78 -16.70
CA VAL A 436 12.06 16.60 -18.01
C VAL A 436 11.38 15.24 -18.07
N ASP A 437 10.43 15.07 -19.00
CA ASP A 437 9.81 13.76 -19.20
C ASP A 437 10.82 12.68 -19.65
N SER A 438 10.45 11.41 -19.47
CA SER A 438 11.34 10.27 -19.76
C SER A 438 11.79 10.20 -21.22
N VAL A 439 10.97 10.68 -22.18
CA VAL A 439 11.33 10.69 -23.60
C VAL A 439 12.43 11.71 -23.85
N ASN A 440 12.30 12.89 -23.24
CA ASN A 440 13.32 13.93 -23.28
C ASN A 440 14.60 13.53 -22.55
N LEU A 441 14.53 12.83 -21.41
CA LEU A 441 15.71 12.24 -20.75
C LEU A 441 16.45 11.28 -21.69
N LEU A 442 15.73 10.34 -22.31
CA LEU A 442 16.33 9.36 -23.22
C LEU A 442 16.93 10.03 -24.47
N ALA A 443 16.22 11.00 -25.05
CA ALA A 443 16.71 11.75 -26.21
C ALA A 443 18.02 12.52 -25.94
N ASN A 444 18.28 12.83 -24.67
CA ASN A 444 19.49 13.52 -24.21
C ASN A 444 20.48 12.57 -23.49
N GLY A 445 20.41 11.25 -23.72
CA GLY A 445 21.38 10.30 -23.16
C GLY A 445 21.35 10.20 -21.64
N CYS A 446 20.19 10.45 -21.03
CA CYS A 446 19.96 10.56 -19.59
C CYS A 446 20.53 11.82 -18.92
N ASN A 447 21.13 12.73 -19.68
CA ASN A 447 21.79 13.94 -19.18
C ASN A 447 21.21 15.22 -19.84
N PRO A 448 19.97 15.62 -19.52
CA PRO A 448 19.35 16.79 -20.14
C PRO A 448 20.06 18.10 -19.75
N GLY A 449 20.02 19.10 -20.63
CA GLY A 449 20.35 20.49 -20.27
C GLY A 449 21.83 20.89 -20.21
N GLY A 450 22.79 20.05 -20.62
CA GLY A 450 24.21 20.43 -20.61
C GLY A 450 25.16 19.34 -21.08
N ALA A 451 26.45 19.67 -21.25
CA ALA A 451 27.48 18.71 -21.65
C ALA A 451 27.62 17.57 -20.62
N GLU A 452 27.96 16.37 -21.09
CA GLU A 452 28.27 15.23 -20.22
C GLU A 452 29.68 15.35 -19.65
N GLU A 453 29.85 14.95 -18.39
CA GLU A 453 31.16 14.69 -17.81
C GLU A 453 31.76 13.42 -18.47
N PRO A 454 33.02 13.44 -18.94
CA PRO A 454 33.68 12.26 -19.49
C PRO A 454 33.98 11.21 -18.41
N PHE A 455 33.85 9.93 -18.79
CA PHE A 455 33.98 8.76 -17.90
C PHE A 455 35.37 8.14 -17.94
#